data_AF-A0A8H8R3X4-F1
#
_entry.id   AF-A0A8H8R3X4-F1
#
_cell.length_a   1.000
_cell.length_b   1.000
_cell.length_c   1.000
_cell.angle_alpha   90.00
_cell.angle_beta   90.00
_cell.angle_gamma   90.00
#
_symmetry.space_group_name_H-M   'P 1'
#
loop_
_entity.id
_entity.type
_entity.pdbx_description
1 polymer ?
#
loop_
_entity_poly.entity_id
_entity_poly.type
_entity_poly.pdbx_seq_one_letter_code
_entity_poly.pdbx_strand_id
1 'polypeptide(L)'
;MSEVKEAPPTTPITKQPVPQSQPVDSPAYKQITAVTGTEKWTNGLFDCFTGDDNLCLKGFCCPCFVFGKTQARIRDPSLASYERVNNDCLLWCGANCCQASWITTADWHRLRVHSLTFLKRSEIRSAYNIQGDHMIDCLSSAFCHCCALIQQEKEVIRKNALRASDQDKGYQAPVGMSMNVGAEPGPGPGPGQ
;
A
#
# COMPACT_ATOMS: atom_id res chain seq x y z
N MET A 1 47.32 69.63 17.40
CA MET A 1 48.10 68.68 18.21
C MET A 1 47.92 69.06 19.66
N SER A 2 47.04 68.37 20.38
CA SER A 2 46.91 68.48 21.83
C SER A 2 46.31 67.17 22.37
N GLU A 3 47.20 66.41 23.00
CA GLU A 3 47.05 65.51 24.15
C GLU A 3 45.79 64.65 24.38
N VAL A 4 46.07 63.37 24.60
CA VAL A 4 45.20 62.26 25.03
C VAL A 4 44.75 62.42 26.49
N LYS A 5 43.51 61.99 26.81
CA LYS A 5 43.15 61.60 28.19
C LYS A 5 42.10 60.48 28.19
N GLU A 6 42.39 59.46 28.98
CA GLU A 6 41.73 58.14 29.04
C GLU A 6 40.67 58.04 30.16
N ALA A 7 39.75 57.05 30.02
CA ALA A 7 38.88 56.34 31.01
C ALA A 7 37.38 56.29 30.59
N PRO A 8 36.50 55.36 31.08
CA PRO A 8 36.65 54.03 31.70
C PRO A 8 35.77 52.93 30.97
N PRO A 9 35.63 51.66 31.44
CA PRO A 9 35.10 50.56 30.63
C PRO A 9 33.56 50.55 30.57
N THR A 10 33.01 50.38 29.38
CA THR A 10 31.55 50.24 29.19
C THR A 10 31.25 48.84 28.64
N THR A 11 30.76 47.97 29.51
CA THR A 11 30.02 46.76 29.14
C THR A 11 28.79 47.14 28.31
N PRO A 12 28.58 46.58 27.11
CA PRO A 12 27.27 46.57 26.49
C PRO A 12 26.55 45.28 26.87
N ILE A 13 25.52 45.42 27.72
CA ILE A 13 24.44 44.43 27.83
C ILE A 13 23.70 44.41 26.49
N THR A 14 23.98 43.45 25.63
CA THR A 14 23.14 43.17 24.47
C THR A 14 21.87 42.47 24.97
N LYS A 15 20.81 43.24 25.22
CA LYS A 15 19.45 42.70 25.28
C LYS A 15 19.12 42.16 23.89
N GLN A 16 19.07 40.84 23.72
CA GLN A 16 18.46 40.22 22.55
C GLN A 16 16.96 40.57 22.53
N PRO A 17 16.39 40.98 21.38
CA PRO A 17 14.94 41.03 21.23
C PRO A 17 14.39 39.61 21.31
N VAL A 18 13.41 39.41 22.17
CA VAL A 18 12.55 38.22 22.20
C VAL A 18 11.90 38.08 20.81
N PRO A 19 12.07 36.97 20.08
CA PRO A 19 11.28 36.72 18.89
C PRO A 19 9.83 36.53 19.32
N GLN A 20 8.99 37.52 19.04
CA GLN A 20 7.54 37.37 19.13
C GLN A 20 7.11 36.23 18.21
N SER A 21 6.46 35.23 18.79
CA SER A 21 5.83 34.14 18.04
C SER A 21 4.72 34.72 17.14
N GLN A 22 4.96 34.69 15.84
CA GLN A 22 3.93 34.90 14.83
C GLN A 22 3.10 33.59 14.76
N PRO A 23 1.75 33.64 14.74
CA PRO A 23 0.96 32.47 14.43
C PRO A 23 1.29 32.03 13.01
N VAL A 24 1.84 30.82 12.87
CA VAL A 24 2.12 30.20 11.58
C VAL A 24 0.80 29.77 10.95
N ASP A 25 0.28 30.60 10.05
CA ASP A 25 -0.76 30.20 9.11
C ASP A 25 -0.24 29.00 8.31
N SER A 26 -0.75 27.82 8.65
CA SER A 26 -0.42 26.59 7.95
C SER A 26 -0.94 26.69 6.51
N PRO A 27 -0.10 26.57 5.48
CA PRO A 27 -0.62 26.46 4.13
C PRO A 27 -1.40 25.15 4.04
N ALA A 28 -2.73 25.26 3.88
CA ALA A 28 -3.61 24.15 3.64
C ALA A 28 -3.16 23.45 2.34
N TYR A 29 -2.39 22.38 2.48
CA TYR A 29 -2.11 21.48 1.38
C TYR A 29 -3.46 20.96 0.88
N LYS A 30 -3.84 21.35 -0.34
CA LYS A 30 -5.02 20.77 -0.98
C LYS A 30 -4.72 19.29 -1.17
N GLN A 31 -5.43 18.45 -0.44
CA GLN A 31 -5.47 17.00 -0.61
C GLN A 31 -6.01 16.70 -2.02
N ILE A 32 -5.12 16.55 -3.00
CA ILE A 32 -5.47 15.92 -4.28
C ILE A 32 -5.32 14.42 -4.05
N THR A 33 -6.34 13.80 -3.47
CA THR A 33 -6.42 12.34 -3.34
C THR A 33 -7.58 11.87 -4.19
N ALA A 34 -7.31 11.57 -5.47
CA ALA A 34 -8.17 10.65 -6.21
C ALA A 34 -7.90 9.24 -5.64
N VAL A 35 -8.47 8.95 -4.47
CA VAL A 35 -8.42 7.61 -3.87
C VAL A 35 -9.14 6.67 -4.85
N THR A 36 -8.38 5.85 -5.56
CA THR A 36 -8.95 4.82 -6.43
C THR A 36 -9.16 3.57 -5.60
N GLY A 37 -10.37 3.00 -5.62
CA GLY A 37 -10.69 1.74 -4.94
C GLY A 37 -11.65 1.88 -3.77
N THR A 38 -12.29 0.77 -3.39
CA THR A 38 -13.18 0.67 -2.22
C THR A 38 -12.55 -0.13 -1.08
N GLU A 39 -11.64 -1.05 -1.40
CA GLU A 39 -11.01 -1.98 -0.46
C GLU A 39 -9.78 -1.36 0.23
N LYS A 40 -9.38 -1.82 1.40
CA LYS A 40 -8.12 -1.40 2.04
C LYS A 40 -7.10 -2.54 2.04
N TRP A 41 -5.81 -2.22 2.09
CA TRP A 41 -4.77 -3.22 2.36
C TRP A 41 -5.08 -3.96 3.65
N THR A 42 -5.02 -5.29 3.62
CA THR A 42 -5.43 -6.05 4.81
C THR A 42 -4.34 -6.14 5.87
N ASN A 43 -3.07 -6.16 5.43
CA ASN A 43 -1.92 -6.11 6.33
C ASN A 43 -1.27 -4.73 6.24
N GLY A 44 -0.66 -4.25 7.33
CA GLY A 44 0.12 -3.02 7.31
C GLY A 44 1.40 -3.16 6.50
N LEU A 45 2.01 -2.04 6.08
CA LEU A 45 3.28 -2.09 5.35
C LEU A 45 4.38 -2.73 6.21
N PHE A 46 4.52 -2.30 7.46
CA PHE A 46 5.54 -2.82 8.39
C PHE A 46 5.13 -4.11 9.11
N ASP A 47 4.02 -4.72 8.69
CA ASP A 47 3.50 -5.95 9.28
C ASP A 47 4.21 -7.18 8.70
N CYS A 48 5.54 -7.12 8.56
CA CYS A 48 6.32 -8.12 7.82
C CYS A 48 6.56 -9.41 8.61
N PHE A 49 6.64 -9.27 9.93
CA PHE A 49 6.99 -10.34 10.86
C PHE A 49 5.78 -11.17 11.32
N THR A 50 4.58 -10.78 10.93
CA THR A 50 3.35 -11.53 11.23
C THR A 50 3.05 -12.54 10.14
N GLY A 51 2.39 -13.63 10.49
CA GLY A 51 2.00 -14.68 9.54
C GLY A 51 3.02 -15.80 9.41
N ASP A 52 2.58 -16.86 8.75
CA ASP A 52 3.35 -18.10 8.63
C ASP A 52 4.49 -17.96 7.61
N ASP A 53 5.40 -18.93 7.63
CA ASP A 53 6.29 -19.20 6.50
C ASP A 53 7.55 -18.31 6.37
N ASN A 54 7.95 -17.61 7.44
CA ASN A 54 9.16 -16.77 7.51
C ASN A 54 9.29 -15.79 6.33
N LEU A 55 8.16 -15.22 5.91
CA LEU A 55 8.08 -14.42 4.69
C LEU A 55 8.97 -13.15 4.77
N CYS A 56 9.19 -12.60 5.97
CA CYS A 56 10.13 -11.52 6.19
C CYS A 56 11.58 -11.90 5.83
N LEU A 57 12.03 -13.07 6.29
CA LEU A 57 13.38 -13.56 5.99
C LEU A 57 13.53 -13.88 4.50
N LYS A 58 12.52 -14.52 3.90
CA LYS A 58 12.51 -14.80 2.45
C LYS A 58 12.50 -13.52 1.62
N GLY A 59 11.71 -12.52 2.01
CA GLY A 59 11.64 -11.22 1.35
C GLY A 59 12.92 -10.39 1.49
N PHE A 60 13.69 -10.60 2.56
CA PHE A 60 14.98 -9.93 2.76
C PHE A 60 16.15 -10.65 2.07
N CYS A 61 16.28 -11.97 2.26
CA CYS A 61 17.41 -12.75 1.75
C CYS A 61 17.23 -13.18 0.29
N CYS A 62 15.99 -13.39 -0.17
CA CYS A 62 15.68 -13.85 -1.52
C CYS A 62 14.42 -13.15 -2.11
N PRO A 63 14.43 -11.80 -2.22
CA PRO A 63 13.30 -11.03 -2.73
C PRO A 63 12.86 -11.46 -4.14
N CYS A 64 13.77 -11.93 -4.99
CA CYS A 64 13.46 -12.45 -6.34
C CYS A 64 12.48 -13.62 -6.32
N PHE A 65 12.62 -14.54 -5.37
CA PHE A 65 11.75 -15.70 -5.24
C PHE A 65 10.37 -15.30 -4.75
N VAL A 66 10.30 -14.37 -3.79
CA VAL A 66 9.03 -13.84 -3.30
C VAL A 66 8.32 -13.12 -4.44
N PHE A 67 9.00 -12.20 -5.14
CA PHE A 67 8.45 -11.51 -6.30
C PHE A 67 7.96 -12.48 -7.39
N GLY A 68 8.80 -13.42 -7.80
CA GLY A 68 8.43 -14.39 -8.84
C GLY A 68 7.26 -15.28 -8.43
N LYS A 69 7.17 -15.64 -7.15
CA LYS A 69 6.03 -16.40 -6.59
C LYS A 69 4.76 -15.57 -6.56
N THR A 70 4.83 -14.30 -6.13
CA THR A 70 3.68 -13.39 -6.12
C THR A 70 3.11 -13.24 -7.53
N GLN A 71 3.97 -12.98 -8.52
CA GLN A 71 3.54 -12.82 -9.92
C GLN A 71 2.94 -14.12 -10.48
N ALA A 72 3.55 -15.27 -10.20
CA ALA A 72 2.99 -16.56 -10.61
C ALA A 72 1.60 -16.79 -9.99
N ARG A 73 1.41 -16.45 -8.71
CA ARG A 73 0.14 -16.63 -8.01
C ARG A 73 -0.96 -15.70 -8.49
N ILE A 74 -0.61 -14.49 -8.93
CA ILE A 74 -1.58 -13.57 -9.55
C ILE A 74 -2.10 -14.16 -10.87
N ARG A 75 -1.23 -14.81 -11.66
CA ARG A 75 -1.62 -15.44 -12.93
C ARG A 75 -2.39 -16.76 -12.71
N ASP A 76 -1.89 -17.61 -11.83
CA ASP A 76 -2.50 -18.89 -11.46
C ASP A 76 -2.49 -19.06 -9.93
N PRO A 77 -3.65 -18.91 -9.27
CA PRO A 77 -3.79 -19.10 -7.83
C PRO A 77 -3.35 -20.47 -7.32
N SER A 78 -3.46 -21.52 -8.15
CA SER A 78 -3.13 -22.89 -7.76
C SER A 78 -1.64 -23.17 -7.76
N LEU A 79 -0.85 -22.32 -8.42
CA LEU A 79 0.60 -22.51 -8.63
C LEU A 79 0.94 -23.88 -9.26
N ALA A 80 0.05 -24.46 -10.08
CA ALA A 80 0.18 -25.83 -10.57
C ALA A 80 1.43 -26.05 -11.42
N SER A 81 1.82 -25.05 -12.23
CA SER A 81 3.02 -25.06 -13.06
C SER A 81 4.10 -24.10 -12.57
N TYR A 82 4.10 -23.77 -11.27
CA TYR A 82 5.06 -22.81 -10.71
C TYR A 82 6.43 -23.44 -10.47
N GLU A 83 7.45 -22.86 -11.07
CA GLU A 83 8.85 -23.11 -10.73
C GLU A 83 9.44 -21.96 -9.90
N ARG A 84 10.31 -22.29 -8.94
CA ARG A 84 10.97 -21.29 -8.08
C ARG A 84 11.80 -20.28 -8.86
N VAL A 85 12.48 -20.74 -9.90
CA VAL A 85 13.27 -19.91 -10.81
C VAL A 85 12.47 -19.73 -12.09
N ASN A 86 11.51 -18.82 -12.07
CA ASN A 86 10.68 -18.50 -13.23
C ASN A 86 11.17 -17.23 -13.95
N ASN A 87 10.54 -16.90 -15.08
CA ASN A 87 10.88 -15.70 -15.86
C ASN A 87 10.81 -14.40 -15.04
N ASP A 88 9.86 -14.28 -14.09
CA ASP A 88 9.77 -13.09 -13.22
C ASP A 88 10.91 -13.05 -12.18
N CYS A 89 11.32 -14.19 -11.66
CA CYS A 89 12.49 -14.31 -10.78
C CYS A 89 13.76 -13.94 -11.54
N LEU A 90 13.94 -14.44 -12.78
CA LEU A 90 15.08 -14.11 -13.63
C LEU A 90 15.07 -12.65 -14.06
N LEU A 91 13.89 -12.08 -14.35
CA LEU A 91 13.72 -10.66 -14.65
C LEU A 91 14.11 -9.80 -13.44
N TRP A 92 13.62 -10.16 -12.26
CA TRP A 92 13.95 -9.45 -11.02
C TRP A 92 15.44 -9.59 -10.70
N CYS A 93 16.00 -10.80 -10.79
CA CYS A 93 17.44 -11.04 -10.65
C CYS A 93 18.24 -10.27 -11.69
N GLY A 94 17.87 -10.27 -12.97
CA GLY A 94 18.57 -9.50 -14.01
C GLY A 94 18.53 -8.00 -13.73
N ALA A 95 17.37 -7.49 -13.27
CA ALA A 95 17.22 -6.11 -12.83
C ALA A 95 18.08 -5.75 -11.60
N ASN A 96 18.51 -6.75 -10.81
CA ASN A 96 19.30 -6.58 -9.58
C ASN A 96 20.77 -7.07 -9.66
N CYS A 97 21.10 -7.99 -10.57
CA CYS A 97 22.39 -8.69 -10.67
C CYS A 97 23.26 -8.17 -11.82
N CYS A 98 22.67 -7.56 -12.86
CA CYS A 98 23.46 -6.85 -13.88
C CYS A 98 24.20 -5.62 -13.32
N GLN A 99 24.08 -5.35 -12.02
CA GLN A 99 24.93 -4.42 -11.31
C GLN A 99 25.42 -5.10 -10.03
N ALA A 100 26.73 -5.40 -9.97
CA ALA A 100 27.43 -5.80 -8.75
C ALA A 100 27.42 -4.63 -7.73
N SER A 101 26.24 -4.25 -7.24
CA SER A 101 25.97 -3.04 -6.47
C SER A 101 25.89 -3.36 -4.98
N TRP A 102 26.93 -3.99 -4.47
CA TRP A 102 27.30 -3.80 -3.06
C TRP A 102 28.35 -2.69 -2.91
N ILE A 103 28.88 -2.15 -4.03
CA ILE A 103 30.00 -1.19 -4.02
C ILE A 103 29.71 0.14 -4.72
N THR A 104 28.64 0.31 -5.50
CA THR A 104 28.39 1.60 -6.17
C THR A 104 27.16 2.31 -5.62
N THR A 105 27.40 3.48 -5.05
CA THR A 105 26.47 4.54 -4.61
C THR A 105 25.63 5.12 -5.76
N ALA A 106 25.37 4.35 -6.83
CA ALA A 106 24.55 4.80 -7.94
C ALA A 106 23.07 4.69 -7.56
N ASP A 107 22.47 5.83 -7.20
CA ASP A 107 21.03 5.97 -6.89
C ASP A 107 20.09 5.35 -7.94
N TRP A 108 20.58 5.18 -9.17
CA TRP A 108 19.89 4.55 -10.29
C TRP A 108 19.47 3.09 -10.07
N HIS A 109 20.26 2.28 -9.35
CA HIS A 109 19.94 0.87 -9.14
C HIS A 109 18.79 0.70 -8.14
N ARG A 110 18.85 1.45 -7.02
CA ARG A 110 17.73 1.55 -6.06
C ARG A 110 16.48 2.07 -6.75
N LEU A 111 16.61 3.10 -7.59
CA LEU A 111 15.48 3.68 -8.31
C LEU A 111 14.79 2.68 -9.25
N ARG A 112 15.54 1.84 -9.99
CA ARG A 112 14.95 0.84 -10.91
C ARG A 112 14.26 -0.32 -10.20
N VAL A 113 14.84 -0.82 -9.11
CA VAL A 113 14.23 -1.92 -8.35
C VAL A 113 12.98 -1.43 -7.60
N HIS A 114 13.04 -0.20 -7.05
CA HIS A 114 11.88 0.44 -6.45
C HIS A 114 10.79 0.76 -7.47
N SER A 115 11.14 1.17 -8.70
CA SER A 115 10.15 1.46 -9.73
C SER A 115 9.42 0.20 -10.20
N LEU A 116 10.12 -0.92 -10.40
CA LEU A 116 9.47 -2.19 -10.73
C LEU A 116 8.48 -2.63 -9.64
N THR A 117 8.89 -2.50 -8.38
CA THR A 117 8.06 -2.85 -7.21
C THR A 117 6.84 -1.95 -7.10
N PHE A 118 7.01 -0.66 -7.33
CA PHE A 118 5.94 0.34 -7.36
C PHE A 118 4.92 0.01 -8.45
N LEU A 119 5.37 -0.30 -9.67
CA LEU A 119 4.49 -0.67 -10.77
C LEU A 119 3.66 -1.91 -10.42
N LYS A 120 4.28 -2.94 -9.86
CA LYS A 120 3.56 -4.15 -9.43
C LYS A 120 2.62 -3.92 -8.26
N ARG A 121 3.00 -3.06 -7.32
CA ARG A 121 2.11 -2.60 -6.25
C ARG A 121 0.86 -1.93 -6.82
N SER A 122 1.04 -1.06 -7.81
CA SER A 122 -0.06 -0.36 -8.47
C SER A 122 -0.95 -1.32 -9.26
N GLU A 123 -0.37 -2.29 -9.97
CA GLU A 123 -1.14 -3.33 -10.68
C GLU A 123 -2.00 -4.16 -9.71
N ILE A 124 -1.44 -4.59 -8.58
CA ILE A 124 -2.17 -5.33 -7.53
C ILE A 124 -3.30 -4.46 -6.97
N ARG A 125 -3.00 -3.18 -6.71
CA ARG A 125 -3.98 -2.23 -6.20
C ARG A 125 -5.16 -2.06 -7.16
N SER A 126 -4.88 -1.92 -8.45
CA SER A 126 -5.90 -1.86 -9.51
C SER A 126 -6.67 -3.18 -9.65
N ALA A 127 -5.99 -4.33 -9.58
CA ALA A 127 -6.60 -5.64 -9.74
C ALA A 127 -7.56 -6.01 -8.60
N TYR A 128 -7.27 -5.59 -7.37
CA TYR A 128 -8.10 -5.87 -6.19
C TYR A 128 -8.92 -4.66 -5.71
N ASN A 129 -8.99 -3.59 -6.50
CA ASN A 129 -9.73 -2.36 -6.19
C ASN A 129 -9.37 -1.75 -4.82
N ILE A 130 -8.08 -1.78 -4.46
CA ILE A 130 -7.56 -1.31 -3.18
C ILE A 130 -7.32 0.21 -3.21
N GLN A 131 -7.69 0.90 -2.14
CA GLN A 131 -7.45 2.31 -1.89
C GLN A 131 -5.95 2.61 -1.76
N GLY A 132 -5.49 3.63 -2.47
CA GLY A 132 -4.12 4.12 -2.35
C GLY A 132 -3.83 5.25 -3.30
N ASP A 133 -2.69 5.90 -3.06
CA ASP A 133 -2.16 6.97 -3.89
C ASP A 133 -0.78 6.58 -4.44
N HIS A 134 -0.50 7.00 -5.66
CA HIS A 134 0.75 6.71 -6.36
C HIS A 134 1.97 7.27 -5.60
N MET A 135 1.82 8.38 -4.88
CA MET A 135 2.92 8.90 -4.04
C MET A 135 3.20 7.98 -2.85
N ILE A 136 2.15 7.51 -2.16
CA ILE A 136 2.29 6.59 -1.04
C ILE A 136 2.88 5.25 -1.49
N ASP A 137 2.47 4.75 -2.65
CA ASP A 137 3.02 3.51 -3.22
C ASP A 137 4.51 3.68 -3.61
N CYS A 138 4.90 4.87 -4.11
CA CYS A 138 6.30 5.20 -4.41
C CYS A 138 7.15 5.28 -3.15
N LEU A 139 6.71 6.03 -2.14
CA LEU A 139 7.41 6.17 -0.85
C LEU A 139 7.49 4.83 -0.11
N SER A 140 6.41 4.07 -0.07
CA SER A 140 6.38 2.75 0.57
C SER A 140 7.37 1.78 -0.08
N SER A 141 7.49 1.82 -1.42
CA SER A 141 8.43 1.01 -2.17
C SER A 141 9.88 1.46 -1.99
N ALA A 142 10.11 2.75 -1.76
CA ALA A 142 11.45 3.34 -1.60
C ALA A 142 12.05 3.18 -0.19
N PHE A 143 11.22 3.25 0.86
CA PHE A 143 11.70 3.21 2.25
C PHE A 143 11.73 1.79 2.84
N CYS A 144 10.83 0.89 2.44
CA CYS A 144 10.92 -0.52 2.81
C CYS A 144 10.45 -1.44 1.67
N HIS A 145 11.33 -1.68 0.71
CA HIS A 145 11.08 -2.53 -0.45
C HIS A 145 10.63 -3.94 -0.06
N CYS A 146 11.35 -4.60 0.85
CA CYS A 146 10.98 -5.95 1.31
C CYS A 146 9.60 -5.96 1.96
N CYS A 147 9.27 -4.92 2.74
CA CYS A 147 7.96 -4.78 3.36
C CYS A 147 6.83 -4.67 2.33
N ALA A 148 7.02 -3.83 1.32
CA ALA A 148 6.05 -3.67 0.24
C ALA A 148 5.82 -4.99 -0.51
N LEU A 149 6.90 -5.75 -0.78
CA LEU A 149 6.83 -7.05 -1.44
C LEU A 149 6.09 -8.09 -0.59
N ILE A 150 6.36 -8.13 0.71
CA ILE A 150 5.70 -9.05 1.65
C ILE A 150 4.20 -8.70 1.77
N GLN A 151 3.86 -7.42 1.88
CA GLN A 151 2.48 -6.97 1.93
C GLN A 151 1.70 -7.39 0.67
N GLN A 152 2.32 -7.28 -0.51
CA GLN A 152 1.76 -7.73 -1.78
C GLN A 152 1.48 -9.24 -1.79
N GLU A 153 2.47 -10.06 -1.40
CA GLU A 153 2.34 -11.52 -1.37
C GLU A 153 1.19 -11.96 -0.43
N LYS A 154 1.12 -11.38 0.78
CA LYS A 154 0.07 -11.68 1.74
C LYS A 154 -1.33 -11.29 1.23
N GLU A 155 -1.42 -10.15 0.54
CA GLU A 155 -2.69 -9.68 -0.01
C GLU A 155 -3.19 -10.62 -1.11
N VAL A 156 -2.31 -11.04 -2.03
CA VAL A 156 -2.64 -12.00 -3.09
C VAL A 156 -3.09 -13.33 -2.50
N ILE A 157 -2.38 -13.87 -1.51
CA ILE A 157 -2.76 -15.12 -0.83
C ILE A 157 -4.16 -15.01 -0.23
N ARG A 158 -4.42 -13.94 0.52
CA ARG A 158 -5.71 -13.72 1.18
C ARG A 158 -6.85 -13.60 0.17
N LYS A 159 -6.69 -12.77 -0.85
CA LYS A 159 -7.73 -12.54 -1.87
C LYS A 159 -8.01 -13.81 -2.67
N ASN A 160 -7.00 -14.61 -2.97
CA ASN A 160 -7.20 -15.92 -3.61
C ASN A 160 -7.93 -16.92 -2.70
N ALA A 161 -7.60 -16.96 -1.40
CA ALA A 161 -8.29 -17.81 -0.44
C ALA A 161 -9.77 -17.44 -0.29
N LEU A 162 -10.09 -16.15 -0.25
CA LEU A 162 -11.47 -15.66 -0.21
C LEU A 162 -12.24 -16.06 -1.48
N ARG A 163 -11.64 -15.87 -2.67
CA ARG A 163 -12.25 -16.28 -3.95
C ARG A 163 -12.51 -17.78 -4.00
N ALA A 164 -11.56 -18.60 -3.54
CA ALA A 164 -11.76 -20.05 -3.45
C ALA A 164 -12.92 -20.41 -2.50
N SER A 165 -13.04 -19.73 -1.36
CA SER A 165 -14.14 -19.95 -0.42
C SER A 165 -15.50 -19.50 -0.95
N ASP A 166 -15.57 -18.44 -1.76
CA ASP A 166 -16.80 -17.99 -2.39
C ASP A 166 -17.25 -18.94 -3.51
N GLN A 167 -16.30 -19.54 -4.23
CA GLN A 167 -16.61 -20.58 -5.23
C GLN A 167 -17.20 -21.84 -4.58
N ASP A 168 -16.74 -22.21 -3.38
CA ASP A 168 -17.26 -23.36 -2.63
C ASP A 168 -18.68 -23.13 -2.09
N LYS A 169 -19.03 -21.87 -1.78
CA LYS A 169 -20.38 -21.45 -1.35
C LYS A 169 -21.38 -21.28 -2.51
N GLY A 170 -21.24 -22.07 -3.59
CA GLY A 170 -21.93 -21.94 -4.88
C GLY A 170 -23.38 -21.40 -4.85
N TYR A 171 -23.74 -20.65 -5.91
CA TYR A 171 -25.03 -19.98 -6.14
C TYR A 171 -26.23 -20.64 -5.43
N GLN A 172 -26.72 -20.02 -4.35
CA GLN A 172 -28.03 -20.33 -3.80
C GLN A 172 -29.08 -19.66 -4.69
N ALA A 173 -29.88 -20.47 -5.40
CA ALA A 173 -31.02 -19.96 -6.15
C ALA A 173 -31.94 -19.18 -5.18
N PRO A 174 -32.42 -17.98 -5.55
CA PRO A 174 -33.35 -17.25 -4.71
C PRO A 174 -34.58 -18.12 -4.45
N VAL A 175 -34.87 -18.37 -3.17
CA VAL A 175 -36.07 -19.09 -2.74
C VAL A 175 -37.27 -18.33 -3.31
N GLY A 176 -38.07 -19.03 -4.14
CA GLY A 176 -39.06 -18.42 -5.01
C GLY A 176 -39.91 -17.36 -4.33
N MET A 177 -40.00 -16.18 -4.94
CA MET A 177 -40.98 -15.17 -4.56
C MET A 177 -42.37 -15.78 -4.76
N SER A 178 -43.00 -16.22 -3.67
CA SER A 178 -44.41 -16.59 -3.67
C SER A 178 -45.22 -15.32 -3.91
N MET A 179 -45.67 -15.13 -5.15
CA MET A 179 -46.73 -14.17 -5.44
C MET A 179 -47.99 -14.68 -4.76
N ASN A 180 -48.33 -14.10 -3.62
CA ASN A 180 -49.60 -14.36 -2.95
C ASN A 180 -50.74 -13.76 -3.79
N VAL A 181 -51.26 -14.53 -4.74
CA VAL A 181 -52.51 -14.24 -5.42
C VAL A 181 -53.62 -14.83 -4.57
N GLY A 182 -54.13 -14.06 -3.61
CA GLY A 182 -55.21 -14.55 -2.76
C GLY A 182 -55.60 -13.62 -1.62
N ALA A 183 -56.40 -12.61 -1.94
CA ALA A 183 -57.50 -12.15 -1.07
C ALA A 183 -58.43 -11.26 -1.89
N GLU A 184 -59.58 -11.82 -2.28
CA GLU A 184 -60.70 -11.09 -2.87
C GLU A 184 -61.19 -9.96 -1.91
N PRO A 185 -61.65 -8.81 -2.42
CA PRO A 185 -62.29 -7.80 -1.58
C PRO A 185 -63.66 -8.32 -1.12
N GLY A 186 -63.82 -8.48 0.19
CA GLY A 186 -65.08 -8.92 0.81
C GLY A 186 -66.25 -7.95 0.56
N PRO A 187 -67.51 -8.44 0.56
CA PRO A 187 -68.66 -7.58 0.33
C PRO A 187 -68.94 -6.68 1.54
N GLY A 188 -69.08 -5.38 1.26
CA GLY A 188 -69.38 -4.34 2.26
C GLY A 188 -70.77 -4.46 2.88
N PRO A 189 -71.03 -3.78 4.02
CA PRO A 189 -72.27 -3.89 4.76
C PRO A 189 -73.42 -3.17 4.02
N GLY A 190 -74.54 -3.87 3.83
CA GLY A 190 -75.78 -3.30 3.26
C GLY A 190 -76.54 -2.45 4.29
N PRO A 191 -77.35 -1.46 3.84
CA PRO A 191 -78.07 -0.56 4.73
C PRO A 191 -79.32 -1.25 5.32
N GLY A 192 -79.58 -0.94 6.58
CA GLY A 192 -80.62 -1.56 7.39
C GLY A 192 -82.05 -1.17 7.04
N GLN A 193 -82.97 -2.00 7.57
CA GLN A 193 -84.35 -1.70 7.94
C GLN A 193 -84.63 -2.41 9.25
#